data_AF-A0A1F5CB01-F1
#
_entry.id   AF-A0A1F5CB01-F1
#
_cell.length_a   1.000
_cell.length_b   1.000
_cell.length_c   1.000
_cell.angle_alpha   90.00
_cell.angle_beta   90.00
_cell.angle_gamma   90.00
#
_symmetry.space_group_name_H-M   'P 1'
#
loop_
_entity.id
_entity.type
_entity.pdbx_description
1 polymer ?
#
loop_
_entity_poly.entity_id
_entity_poly.type
_entity_poly.pdbx_seq_one_letter_code
_entity_poly.pdbx_strand_id
1 'polypeptide(L)'
;MLKKSKQLGFTLIELLVVIAIIGVLASIILVSLNSARNKGNDAKTKTNLSNLRTAAAVYYDKNNSYGTVSDLCTAGMFADPEVAPLLADSSYTGTVTRSCHATATGFSVSASLQSVTGQFWCVDYLGYAQQNVAAQGAGDVTCN
;
A
#
# COMPACT_ATOMS: atom_id res chain seq x y z
N MET A 1 -25.49 -53.23 35.89
CA MET A 1 -26.47 -52.76 34.87
C MET A 1 -25.88 -51.55 34.14
N LEU A 2 -25.48 -51.70 32.87
CA LEU A 2 -25.01 -50.57 32.05
C LEU A 2 -26.22 -49.92 31.35
N LYS A 3 -26.49 -48.66 31.68
CA LYS A 3 -27.48 -47.82 30.99
C LYS A 3 -26.91 -47.45 29.61
N LYS A 4 -27.53 -47.94 28.53
CA LYS A 4 -27.15 -47.60 27.16
C LYS A 4 -27.71 -46.22 26.82
N SER A 5 -26.84 -45.20 26.76
CA SER A 5 -27.20 -43.85 26.36
C SER A 5 -27.63 -43.84 24.89
N LYS A 6 -28.84 -43.33 24.58
CA LYS A 6 -29.28 -43.11 23.20
C LYS A 6 -28.40 -42.03 22.58
N GLN A 7 -27.64 -42.38 21.55
CA GLN A 7 -26.94 -41.40 20.73
C GLN A 7 -27.99 -40.69 19.86
N LEU A 8 -28.14 -39.38 20.07
CA LEU A 8 -28.94 -38.51 19.22
C LEU A 8 -28.09 -38.20 17.98
N GLY A 9 -28.55 -38.61 16.80
CA GLY A 9 -27.93 -38.29 15.52
C GLY A 9 -28.41 -36.95 14.99
N PHE A 10 -27.55 -36.23 14.26
CA PHE A 10 -27.94 -35.04 13.50
C PHE A 10 -28.89 -35.42 12.37
N THR A 11 -29.91 -34.60 12.14
CA THR A 11 -30.80 -34.73 10.98
C THR A 11 -30.18 -34.09 9.74
N LEU A 12 -30.48 -34.62 8.56
CA LEU A 12 -30.02 -34.04 7.29
C LEU A 12 -30.51 -32.60 7.09
N ILE A 13 -31.70 -32.27 7.59
CA ILE A 13 -32.27 -30.92 7.49
C ILE A 13 -31.53 -29.92 8.38
N GLU A 14 -31.09 -30.33 9.58
CA GLU A 14 -30.26 -29.48 10.44
C GLU A 14 -28.93 -29.15 9.78
N LEU A 15 -28.28 -30.13 9.15
CA LEU A 15 -27.03 -29.87 8.42
C LEU A 15 -27.24 -29.00 7.18
N LEU A 16 -28.35 -29.17 6.46
CA LEU A 16 -28.68 -28.38 5.28
C LEU A 16 -28.90 -26.90 5.62
N VAL A 17 -29.62 -26.61 6.71
CA VAL A 17 -29.85 -25.22 7.13
C VAL A 17 -28.55 -24.53 7.55
N VAL A 18 -27.63 -25.26 8.19
CA VAL A 18 -26.35 -24.71 8.65
C VAL A 18 -25.46 -24.30 7.48
N ILE A 19 -25.30 -25.17 6.48
CA ILE A 19 -24.50 -24.82 5.29
C ILE A 19 -25.13 -23.69 4.49
N ALA A 20 -26.47 -23.59 4.48
CA ALA A 20 -27.18 -22.48 3.85
C ALA A 20 -26.87 -21.14 4.54
N ILE A 21 -26.91 -21.10 5.89
CA ILE A 21 -26.58 -19.89 6.65
C ILE A 21 -25.10 -19.53 6.49
N ILE A 22 -24.18 -20.50 6.56
CA ILE A 22 -22.74 -20.26 6.34
C ILE A 22 -22.49 -19.71 4.93
N GLY A 23 -23.18 -20.23 3.91
CA GLY A 23 -23.06 -19.75 2.53
C GLY A 23 -23.48 -18.28 2.38
N VAL A 24 -24.59 -17.89 2.99
CA VAL A 24 -25.05 -16.48 2.99
C VAL A 24 -24.04 -15.57 3.69
N LEU A 25 -23.60 -15.94 4.89
CA LEU A 25 -22.63 -15.13 5.66
C LEU A 25 -21.27 -15.01 4.94
N ALA A 26 -20.78 -16.10 4.35
CA ALA A 26 -19.52 -16.11 3.60
C ALA A 26 -19.55 -15.18 2.38
N SER A 27 -20.68 -15.09 1.68
CA SER A 27 -20.83 -14.22 0.50
C SER A 27 -20.64 -12.73 0.83
N ILE A 28 -21.17 -12.27 1.97
CA ILE A 28 -21.06 -10.88 2.44
C ILE A 28 -19.63 -10.58 2.88
N ILE A 29 -18.99 -11.52 3.58
CA ILE A 29 -17.62 -11.37 4.09
C ILE A 29 -16.63 -11.16 2.94
N LEU A 30 -16.75 -11.91 1.85
CA LEU A 30 -15.82 -11.82 0.71
C LEU A 30 -15.76 -10.43 0.09
N VAL A 31 -16.90 -9.75 -0.07
CA VAL A 31 -16.94 -8.38 -0.62
C VAL A 31 -16.27 -7.39 0.33
N SER A 32 -16.55 -7.50 1.63
CA SER A 32 -15.94 -6.63 2.64
C SER A 32 -14.42 -6.82 2.77
N LEU A 33 -13.94 -8.05 2.60
CA LEU A 33 -12.53 -8.41 2.73
C LEU A 33 -11.67 -7.77 1.63
N ASN A 34 -12.16 -7.72 0.39
CA ASN A 34 -11.42 -7.09 -0.71
C ASN A 34 -11.23 -5.58 -0.47
N SER A 35 -12.27 -4.88 -0.02
CA SER A 35 -12.14 -3.46 0.34
C SER A 35 -11.17 -3.24 1.50
N ALA A 36 -11.23 -4.07 2.54
CA ALA A 36 -10.33 -4.00 3.68
C ALA A 36 -8.86 -4.25 3.29
N ARG A 37 -8.61 -5.21 2.38
CA ARG A 37 -7.26 -5.48 1.84
C ARG A 37 -6.70 -4.28 1.09
N ASN A 38 -7.50 -3.65 0.21
CA ASN A 38 -7.05 -2.48 -0.54
C ASN A 38 -6.72 -1.30 0.39
N LYS A 39 -7.53 -1.06 1.43
CA LYS A 39 -7.25 -0.03 2.44
C LYS A 39 -5.99 -0.36 3.27
N GLY A 40 -5.74 -1.64 3.56
CA GLY A 40 -4.52 -2.09 4.22
C GLY A 40 -3.27 -1.83 3.35
N ASN A 41 -3.36 -2.11 2.05
CA ASN A 41 -2.31 -1.80 1.09
C ASN A 41 -2.06 -0.29 1.01
N ASP A 42 -3.11 0.53 1.01
CA ASP A 42 -2.98 1.99 1.02
C ASP A 42 -2.27 2.51 2.27
N ALA A 43 -2.60 1.97 3.45
CA ALA A 43 -1.91 2.30 4.69
C ALA A 43 -0.42 1.94 4.62
N LYS A 44 -0.09 0.79 4.02
CA LYS A 44 1.29 0.35 3.81
C LYS A 44 2.04 1.28 2.86
N THR A 45 1.44 1.65 1.73
CA THR A 45 1.98 2.64 0.79
C THR A 45 2.29 3.97 1.48
N LYS A 46 1.37 4.49 2.30
CA LYS A 46 1.58 5.74 3.07
C LYS A 46 2.77 5.64 4.02
N THR A 47 2.88 4.54 4.76
CA THR A 47 4.02 4.30 5.66
C THR A 47 5.33 4.20 4.91
N ASN A 48 5.36 3.48 3.79
CA ASN A 48 6.54 3.35 2.95
C ASN A 48 7.01 4.69 2.39
N LEU A 49 6.09 5.53 1.92
CA LEU A 49 6.40 6.87 1.44
C LEU A 49 6.90 7.80 2.56
N SER A 50 6.34 7.68 3.77
CA SER A 50 6.85 8.39 4.95
C SER A 50 8.28 7.95 5.30
N ASN A 51 8.55 6.66 5.28
CA ASN A 51 9.89 6.13 5.55
C ASN A 51 10.89 6.57 4.48
N LEU A 52 10.47 6.59 3.21
CA LEU A 52 11.26 7.10 2.10
C LEU A 52 11.62 8.58 2.31
N ARG A 53 10.66 9.41 2.73
CA ARG A 53 10.93 10.83 3.02
C ARG A 53 12.00 11.00 4.10
N THR A 54 11.90 10.23 5.19
CA THR A 54 12.91 10.25 6.26
C THR A 54 14.27 9.80 5.75
N ALA A 55 14.31 8.72 4.97
CA ALA A 55 15.54 8.20 4.40
C ALA A 55 16.18 9.17 3.38
N ALA A 56 15.37 9.85 2.58
CA ALA A 56 15.80 10.91 1.68
C ALA A 56 16.40 12.11 2.43
N ALA A 57 15.83 12.51 3.57
CA ALA A 57 16.39 13.56 4.41
C ALA A 57 17.77 13.17 4.97
N VAL A 58 17.91 11.95 5.50
CA VAL A 58 19.20 11.42 5.97
C VAL A 58 20.23 11.37 4.84
N TYR A 59 19.80 11.02 3.62
CA TYR A 59 20.68 11.02 2.45
C TYR A 59 21.17 12.42 2.10
N TYR A 60 20.27 13.41 2.12
CA TYR A 60 20.61 14.81 1.87
C TYR A 60 21.61 15.34 2.89
N ASP A 61 21.43 15.02 4.18
CA ASP A 61 22.37 15.42 5.23
C ASP A 61 23.79 14.90 4.99
N LYS A 62 23.95 13.71 4.36
CA LYS A 62 25.24 13.11 4.04
C LYS A 62 25.85 13.61 2.73
N ASN A 63 25.03 13.86 1.72
CA ASN A 63 25.49 14.08 0.33
C ASN A 63 25.24 15.51 -0.19
N ASN A 64 24.54 16.34 0.57
CA ASN A 64 24.09 17.69 0.22
C ASN A 64 23.34 17.74 -1.13
N SER A 65 22.66 16.64 -1.48
CA SER A 65 21.94 16.45 -2.73
C SER A 65 20.91 15.33 -2.57
N TYR A 66 19.72 15.45 -3.16
CA TYR A 66 18.77 14.34 -3.26
C TYR A 66 18.97 13.46 -4.50
N GLY A 67 19.96 13.72 -5.36
CA GLY A 67 20.19 12.97 -6.61
C GLY A 67 19.75 13.73 -7.88
N THR A 68 19.81 13.08 -9.04
CA THR A 68 19.55 13.73 -10.35
C THR A 68 18.63 12.93 -11.28
N VAL A 69 17.87 11.95 -10.75
CA VAL A 69 17.01 11.09 -11.56
C VAL A 69 15.65 11.76 -11.78
N SER A 70 15.28 11.98 -13.05
CA SER A 70 14.08 12.76 -13.36
C SER A 70 12.77 11.98 -13.51
N ASP A 71 12.70 10.68 -13.84
CA ASP A 71 11.37 10.17 -14.27
C ASP A 71 11.00 8.71 -13.93
N LEU A 72 11.81 7.96 -13.19
CA LEU A 72 11.43 6.61 -12.77
C LEU A 72 12.00 6.35 -11.38
N CYS A 73 11.20 5.70 -10.52
CA CYS A 73 11.59 5.22 -9.19
C CYS A 73 12.65 4.10 -9.28
N THR A 74 13.79 4.41 -9.88
CA THR A 74 14.88 3.49 -10.19
C THR A 74 15.92 3.58 -9.09
N ALA A 75 16.67 2.49 -8.90
CA ALA A 75 17.88 2.50 -8.08
C ALA A 75 18.82 3.60 -8.58
N GLY A 76 18.98 4.67 -7.81
CA GLY A 76 19.75 5.86 -8.20
C GLY A 76 19.12 7.19 -7.82
N MET A 77 17.81 7.19 -7.52
CA MET A 77 17.15 8.39 -6.99
C MET A 77 17.70 8.77 -5.60
N PHE A 78 18.17 7.78 -4.84
CA PHE A 78 19.07 7.96 -3.71
C PHE A 78 20.10 6.84 -3.87
N ALA A 79 21.33 7.16 -4.29
CA ALA A 79 22.38 6.17 -4.49
C ALA A 79 22.94 5.68 -3.14
N ASP A 80 22.05 5.24 -2.25
CA ASP A 80 22.34 4.77 -0.90
C ASP A 80 21.66 3.40 -0.68
N PRO A 81 22.41 2.40 -0.20
CA PRO A 81 21.92 1.05 -0.01
C PRO A 81 20.78 0.93 1.02
N GLU A 82 20.55 1.92 1.88
CA GLU A 82 19.46 1.93 2.86
C GLU A 82 18.11 2.37 2.25
N VAL A 83 18.14 3.19 1.19
CA VAL A 83 16.93 3.77 0.57
C VAL A 83 16.44 2.96 -0.64
N ALA A 84 17.36 2.29 -1.33
CA ALA A 84 17.06 1.37 -2.44
C ALA A 84 15.99 0.29 -2.12
N PRO A 85 16.01 -0.40 -0.96
CA PRO A 85 14.99 -1.40 -0.65
C PRO A 85 13.59 -0.81 -0.40
N LEU A 86 13.48 0.45 0.03
CA LEU A 86 12.18 1.13 0.21
C LEU A 86 11.54 1.52 -1.14
N LEU A 87 12.38 1.73 -2.16
CA LEU A 87 11.96 1.95 -3.54
C LEU A 87 11.68 0.63 -4.27
N ALA A 88 12.40 -0.45 -3.96
CA ALA A 88 12.20 -1.78 -4.53
C ALA A 88 11.16 -2.62 -3.78
N ASP A 89 10.51 -2.04 -2.76
CA ASP A 89 9.61 -2.76 -1.88
C ASP A 89 8.48 -3.41 -2.68
N SER A 90 8.40 -4.75 -2.59
CA SER A 90 7.35 -5.56 -3.19
C SER A 90 5.95 -5.21 -2.67
N SER A 91 5.85 -4.37 -1.65
CA SER A 91 4.61 -3.82 -1.09
C SER A 91 3.79 -2.96 -2.04
N TYR A 92 4.40 -2.44 -3.11
CA TYR A 92 3.66 -1.87 -4.23
C TYR A 92 3.12 -2.99 -5.13
N THR A 93 2.32 -3.92 -4.57
CA THR A 93 1.76 -5.05 -5.31
C THR A 93 0.66 -4.59 -6.26
N GLY A 94 0.65 -5.05 -7.52
CA GLY A 94 -0.42 -4.79 -8.49
C GLY A 94 -0.16 -3.60 -9.42
N THR A 95 -1.21 -3.03 -10.01
CA THR A 95 -1.14 -1.86 -10.92
C THR A 95 -0.94 -0.55 -10.14
N VAL A 96 0.11 -0.49 -9.31
CA VAL A 96 0.45 0.74 -8.60
C VAL A 96 1.35 1.58 -9.51
N THR A 97 0.82 2.70 -10.00
CA THR A 97 1.60 3.68 -10.75
C THR A 97 2.39 4.52 -9.74
N ARG A 98 3.70 4.60 -9.95
CA ARG A 98 4.59 5.42 -9.13
C ARG A 98 5.27 6.45 -10.00
N SER A 99 5.32 7.67 -9.50
CA SER A 99 6.09 8.75 -10.10
C SER A 99 7.04 9.27 -9.04
N CYS A 100 8.33 9.27 -9.36
CA CYS A 100 9.35 9.76 -8.46
C CYS A 100 10.25 10.72 -9.23
N HIS A 101 10.56 11.86 -8.63
CA HIS A 101 11.40 12.88 -9.24
C HIS A 101 12.36 13.45 -8.18
N ALA A 102 13.66 13.50 -8.49
CA ALA A 102 14.67 14.09 -7.62
C ALA A 102 15.63 14.98 -8.40
N THR A 103 15.95 16.10 -7.77
CA THR A 103 16.98 17.05 -8.17
C THR A 103 17.95 17.24 -7.02
N ALA A 104 19.02 18.01 -7.22
CA ALA A 104 19.96 18.27 -6.14
C ALA A 104 19.29 18.90 -4.89
N THR A 105 18.23 19.68 -5.06
CA THR A 105 17.65 20.48 -3.97
C THR A 105 16.22 20.10 -3.59
N GLY A 106 15.58 19.19 -4.32
CA GLY A 106 14.23 18.77 -4.01
C GLY A 106 13.87 17.42 -4.59
N PHE A 107 12.88 16.77 -3.99
CA PHE A 107 12.33 15.51 -4.47
C PHE A 107 10.83 15.43 -4.21
N SER A 108 10.15 14.67 -5.05
CA SER A 108 8.78 14.21 -4.83
C SER A 108 8.69 12.72 -5.08
N VAL A 109 7.79 12.05 -4.36
CA VAL A 109 7.38 10.68 -4.65
C VAL A 109 5.89 10.57 -4.50
N SER A 110 5.24 10.01 -5.52
CA SER A 110 3.83 9.65 -5.49
C SER A 110 3.61 8.19 -5.85
N ALA A 111 2.56 7.60 -5.26
CA ALA A 111 2.10 6.24 -5.57
C ALA A 111 0.58 6.20 -5.60
N SER A 112 0.00 5.43 -6.52
CA SER A 112 -1.45 5.27 -6.60
C SER A 112 -2.02 4.47 -5.42
N LEU A 113 -3.23 4.81 -5.01
CA LEU A 113 -4.00 4.13 -3.99
C LEU A 113 -4.89 3.05 -4.64
N GLN A 114 -4.94 1.87 -4.03
CA GLN A 114 -5.72 0.72 -4.50
C GLN A 114 -7.16 0.77 -4.02
N SER A 115 -7.47 1.50 -2.94
CA SER A 115 -8.86 1.65 -2.50
C SER A 115 -9.67 2.54 -3.42
N VAL A 116 -9.05 3.46 -4.16
CA VAL A 116 -9.75 4.37 -5.08
C VAL A 116 -8.92 4.63 -6.34
N THR A 117 -9.45 4.25 -7.49
CA THR A 117 -8.84 4.47 -8.80
C THR A 117 -8.60 5.96 -9.05
N GLY A 118 -7.40 6.31 -9.52
CA GLY A 118 -7.04 7.69 -9.89
C GLY A 118 -6.64 8.58 -8.71
N GLN A 119 -6.55 8.05 -7.48
CA GLN A 119 -6.02 8.78 -6.34
C GLN A 119 -4.60 8.35 -6.02
N PHE A 120 -3.79 9.31 -5.60
CA PHE A 120 -2.37 9.15 -5.32
C PHE A 120 -2.06 9.67 -3.93
N TRP A 121 -1.11 9.04 -3.25
CA TRP A 121 -0.47 9.64 -2.09
C TRP A 121 0.86 10.23 -2.51
N CYS A 122 1.08 11.51 -2.21
CA CYS A 122 2.28 12.24 -2.60
C CYS A 122 3.02 12.73 -1.35
N VAL A 123 4.34 12.55 -1.35
CA VAL A 123 5.26 13.12 -0.36
C VAL A 123 6.37 13.92 -1.06
N ASP A 124 6.82 15.00 -0.45
CA ASP A 124 7.92 15.82 -0.97
C ASP A 124 8.93 16.26 0.10
N TYR A 125 9.99 16.93 -0.36
CA TYR A 125 11.06 17.48 0.46
C TYR A 125 10.62 18.65 1.38
N LEU A 126 9.50 19.31 1.07
CA LEU A 126 8.93 20.38 1.90
C LEU A 126 8.11 19.84 3.08
N GLY A 127 7.94 18.52 3.15
CA GLY A 127 7.18 17.87 4.21
C GLY A 127 5.70 17.66 3.88
N TYR A 128 5.29 17.91 2.63
CA TYR A 128 3.95 17.57 2.17
C TYR A 128 3.73 16.05 2.25
N ALA A 129 2.51 15.65 2.62
CA ALA A 129 2.09 14.27 2.73
C ALA A 129 0.56 14.20 2.65
N GLN A 130 0.00 14.36 1.45
CA GLN A 130 -1.45 14.35 1.25
C GLN A 130 -1.85 13.52 0.03
N GLN A 131 -3.16 13.40 -0.14
CA GLN A 131 -3.79 12.65 -1.22
C GLN A 131 -4.13 13.57 -2.38
N ASN A 132 -3.66 13.23 -3.58
CA ASN A 132 -3.82 14.02 -4.79
C ASN A 132 -4.68 13.23 -5.79
N VAL A 133 -5.43 13.95 -6.62
CA VAL A 133 -6.35 13.37 -7.62
C VAL A 133 -5.71 13.23 -9.01
N ALA A 134 -4.39 13.46 -9.11
CA ALA A 134 -3.62 13.30 -10.32
C ALA A 134 -2.24 12.68 -9.98
N ALA A 135 -1.67 11.98 -10.96
CA ALA A 135 -0.28 11.57 -10.88
C ALA A 135 0.62 12.82 -10.94
N GLN A 136 1.75 12.80 -10.22
CA GLN A 136 2.79 13.82 -10.36
C GLN A 136 3.23 13.97 -11.82
N GLY A 137 3.38 15.21 -12.28
CA GLY A 137 3.96 15.51 -13.57
C GLY A 137 5.43 15.10 -13.63
N ALA A 138 5.90 14.80 -14.84
CA ALA A 138 7.32 14.60 -15.09
C ALA A 138 8.10 15.87 -14.72
N GLY A 139 9.11 15.76 -13.85
CA GLY A 139 9.90 16.93 -13.43
C GLY A 139 9.44 17.63 -12.15
N ASP A 140 8.29 17.27 -11.57
CA ASP A 140 7.76 17.98 -10.41
C ASP A 140 8.48 17.54 -9.13
N VAL A 141 9.17 18.46 -8.43
CA VAL A 141 9.79 18.22 -7.11
C VAL A 141 8.86 18.50 -5.94
N THR A 142 7.63 18.95 -6.19
CA THR A 142 6.67 19.36 -5.15
C THR A 142 5.32 18.71 -5.38
N CYS A 143 4.68 18.29 -4.29
CA CYS A 143 3.32 17.79 -4.34
C CYS A 143 2.31 18.94 -4.48
N ASN A 144 1.58 18.97 -5.61
CA ASN A 144 0.46 19.89 -5.88
C ASN A 144 -0.79 19.10 -6.29
#